data_AF-A0A2E6PLE0-F1
#
_entry.id   AF-A0A2E6PLE0-F1
#
_cell.length_a   1.000
_cell.length_b   1.000
_cell.length_c   1.000
_cell.angle_alpha   90.00
_cell.angle_beta   90.00
_cell.angle_gamma   90.00
#
_symmetry.space_group_name_H-M   'P 1'
#
loop_
_entity.id
_entity.type
_entity.pdbx_description
1 polymer ?
#
loop_
_entity_poly.entity_id
_entity_poly.type
_entity_poly.pdbx_seq_one_letter_code
_entity_poly.pdbx_strand_id
1 'polypeptide(L)'
;MKDVYPEFADNVDFYAIGQSPFESIDLLESYRIKESYPWPVAEVDPNILRSLRVLQQSTKIVLDHQGIITYRGGYADGGLDKWRKVFSDLVEEAGG
;
A
#
# COMPACT_ATOMS: atom_id res chain seq x y z
N MET A 1 0.34 8.06 6.29
CA MET A 1 0.16 7.80 4.84
C MET A 1 -0.68 8.86 4.17
N LYS A 2 -1.86 9.25 4.70
CA LYS A 2 -2.67 10.36 4.15
C LYS A 2 -1.85 11.64 3.96
N ASP A 3 -0.92 11.91 4.86
CA ASP A 3 -0.09 13.14 4.85
C ASP A 3 1.17 13.03 3.98
N VAL A 4 1.46 11.86 3.42
CA VAL A 4 2.70 11.61 2.65
C VAL A 4 2.37 11.24 1.21
N TYR A 5 1.46 10.29 1.02
CA TYR A 5 1.13 9.75 -0.30
C TYR A 5 0.74 10.82 -1.35
N PRO A 6 -0.03 11.88 -1.02
CA PRO A 6 -0.37 12.90 -2.01
C PRO A 6 0.85 13.60 -2.64
N GLU A 7 1.99 13.67 -1.94
CA GLU A 7 3.24 14.22 -2.48
C GLU A 7 3.85 13.34 -3.59
N PHE A 8 3.48 12.05 -3.64
CA PHE A 8 4.04 11.03 -4.53
C PHE A 8 3.01 10.41 -5.47
N ALA A 9 1.74 10.82 -5.42
CA ALA A 9 0.63 10.17 -6.12
C ALA A 9 0.78 10.16 -7.65
N ASP A 10 1.57 11.07 -8.23
CA ASP A 10 1.87 11.12 -9.66
C ASP A 10 2.98 10.15 -10.09
N ASN A 11 3.76 9.61 -9.13
CA ASN A 11 4.95 8.80 -9.40
C ASN A 11 4.90 7.40 -8.77
N VAL A 12 4.08 7.22 -7.72
CA VAL A 12 3.97 5.98 -6.97
C VAL A 12 2.52 5.54 -6.94
N ASP A 13 2.27 4.34 -7.44
CA ASP A 13 0.99 3.68 -7.29
C ASP A 13 0.82 3.10 -5.87
N PHE A 14 -0.21 3.55 -5.16
CA PHE A 14 -0.55 3.00 -3.84
C PHE A 14 -1.98 2.46 -3.82
N TYR A 15 -2.12 1.20 -3.43
CA TYR A 15 -3.40 0.51 -3.33
C TYR A 15 -3.64 0.03 -1.90
N ALA A 16 -4.85 0.25 -1.39
CA ALA A 16 -5.32 -0.41 -0.18
C ALA A 16 -5.97 -1.75 -0.54
N ILE A 17 -5.43 -2.84 -0.01
CA ILE A 17 -5.87 -4.19 -0.35
C ILE A 17 -6.76 -4.75 0.78
N GLY A 18 -7.95 -5.24 0.42
CA GLY A 18 -8.82 -5.96 1.34
C GLY A 18 -8.19 -7.28 1.77
N GLN A 19 -8.04 -7.51 3.09
CA GLN A 19 -7.46 -8.75 3.61
C GLN A 19 -8.53 -9.84 3.80
N SER A 20 -9.78 -9.44 4.03
CA SER A 20 -10.87 -10.36 4.33
C SER A 20 -11.51 -10.92 3.07
N PRO A 21 -11.74 -12.24 2.96
CA PRO A 21 -12.52 -12.82 1.87
C PRO A 21 -14.01 -12.49 1.96
N PHE A 22 -14.46 -11.85 3.04
CA PHE A 22 -15.84 -11.43 3.26
C PHE A 22 -16.06 -9.93 3.00
N GLU A 23 -15.00 -9.17 2.72
CA GLU A 23 -15.11 -7.76 2.32
C GLU A 23 -15.20 -7.69 0.80
N SER A 24 -16.29 -7.13 0.28
CA SER A 24 -16.41 -6.83 -1.15
C SER A 24 -15.73 -5.50 -1.49
N ILE A 25 -15.41 -5.32 -2.77
CA ILE A 25 -14.89 -4.05 -3.28
C ILE A 25 -15.80 -2.85 -2.94
N ASP A 26 -17.13 -3.02 -3.00
CA ASP A 26 -18.08 -1.96 -2.66
C ASP A 26 -17.97 -1.53 -1.19
N LEU A 27 -17.74 -2.48 -0.29
CA LEU A 27 -17.54 -2.21 1.13
C LEU A 27 -16.21 -1.47 1.36
N LEU A 28 -15.14 -1.89 0.68
CA LEU A 28 -13.85 -1.22 0.74
C LEU A 28 -13.91 0.22 0.20
N GLU A 29 -14.61 0.45 -0.92
CA GLU A 29 -14.84 1.79 -1.47
C GLU A 29 -15.66 2.65 -0.51
N SER A 30 -16.65 2.07 0.18
CA SER A 30 -17.42 2.80 1.20
C SER A 30 -16.52 3.31 2.34
N TYR A 31 -15.52 2.51 2.75
CA TYR A 31 -14.53 2.91 3.75
C TYR A 31 -13.58 3.99 3.22
N ARG A 32 -13.13 3.84 1.97
CA ARG A 32 -12.31 4.85 1.29
C ARG A 32 -12.99 6.22 1.27
N ILE A 33 -14.27 6.26 0.87
CA ILE A 33 -15.05 7.49 0.83
C ILE A 33 -15.29 8.05 2.23
N LYS A 34 -15.74 7.20 3.17
CA LYS A 34 -16.03 7.61 4.55
C LYS A 34 -14.82 8.25 5.25
N GLU A 35 -13.64 7.67 5.03
CA GLU A 35 -12.40 8.13 5.65
C GLU A 35 -11.64 9.14 4.80
N SER A 36 -12.15 9.50 3.61
CA SER A 36 -11.47 10.37 2.64
C SER A 36 -10.05 9.89 2.31
N TYR A 37 -9.87 8.59 2.09
CA TYR A 37 -8.58 8.03 1.67
C TYR A 37 -8.31 8.38 0.19
N PRO A 38 -7.15 8.98 -0.14
CA PRO A 38 -6.86 9.42 -1.51
C PRO A 38 -6.50 8.28 -2.46
N TRP A 39 -6.07 7.13 -1.93
CA TRP A 39 -5.68 5.97 -2.71
C TRP A 39 -6.88 5.09 -3.09
N PRO A 40 -6.83 4.40 -4.25
CA PRO A 40 -7.79 3.38 -4.63
C PRO A 40 -7.73 2.15 -3.70
N VAL A 41 -8.81 1.38 -3.70
CA VAL A 41 -8.88 0.06 -3.07
C VAL A 41 -8.90 -1.04 -4.12
N ALA A 42 -8.42 -2.24 -3.77
CA ALA A 42 -8.51 -3.41 -4.63
C ALA A 42 -8.77 -4.68 -3.82
N GLU A 43 -9.44 -5.63 -4.46
CA GLU A 43 -9.53 -7.01 -3.98
C GLU A 43 -8.24 -7.76 -4.31
N VAL A 44 -7.98 -8.84 -3.59
CA VAL A 44 -6.84 -9.72 -3.82
C VAL A 44 -7.23 -11.16 -3.61
N ASP A 45 -6.62 -12.05 -4.39
CA ASP A 45 -6.70 -13.49 -4.12
C ASP A 45 -6.04 -13.78 -2.76
N PRO A 46 -6.75 -14.41 -1.79
CA PRO A 46 -6.19 -14.80 -0.51
C PRO A 46 -4.93 -15.67 -0.60
N ASN A 47 -4.74 -16.42 -1.70
CA ASN A 47 -3.52 -17.20 -1.94
C ASN A 47 -2.30 -16.31 -2.19
N ILE A 48 -2.48 -15.13 -2.78
CA ILE A 48 -1.40 -14.14 -2.96
C ILE A 48 -1.01 -13.58 -1.60
N LEU A 49 -1.97 -13.21 -0.74
CA LEU A 49 -1.68 -12.77 0.62
C LEU A 49 -0.91 -13.82 1.43
N ARG A 50 -1.28 -15.10 1.28
CA ARG A 50 -0.58 -16.23 1.91
C ARG A 50 0.84 -16.39 1.36
N SER A 51 1.02 -16.32 0.04
CA SER A 51 2.32 -16.40 -0.61
C SER A 51 3.24 -15.26 -0.17
N LEU A 52 2.67 -14.06 -0.02
CA LEU A 52 3.33 -12.89 0.53
C LEU A 52 3.46 -12.94 2.05
N ARG A 53 2.97 -13.97 2.75
CA ARG A 53 2.99 -14.08 4.22
C ARG A 53 2.43 -12.85 4.94
N VAL A 54 1.33 -12.29 4.42
CA VAL A 54 0.59 -11.23 5.08
C VAL A 54 -0.29 -11.88 6.15
N LEU A 55 0.18 -11.86 7.39
CA LEU A 55 -0.48 -12.53 8.53
C LEU A 55 -1.31 -11.56 9.39
N GLN A 56 -1.01 -10.27 9.31
CA GLN A 56 -1.64 -9.26 10.15
C GLN A 56 -1.88 -7.97 9.38
N GLN A 57 -2.95 -7.30 9.78
CA GLN A 57 -3.22 -5.92 9.42
C GLN A 57 -2.54 -4.98 10.42
N SER A 58 -2.02 -3.81 10.02
CA SER A 58 -1.84 -3.33 8.65
C SER A 58 -0.42 -3.66 8.15
N THR A 59 -0.27 -4.60 7.22
CA THR A 59 1.00 -4.85 6.53
C THR A 59 1.10 -3.96 5.28
N LYS A 60 2.26 -3.36 5.06
CA LYS A 60 2.59 -2.60 3.85
C LYS A 60 3.73 -3.29 3.13
N ILE A 61 3.58 -3.50 1.84
CA ILE A 61 4.58 -4.12 0.97
C ILE A 61 4.87 -3.11 -0.13
N VAL A 62 6.15 -2.90 -0.38
CA VAL A 62 6.64 -1.98 -1.40
C VAL A 62 7.31 -2.81 -2.48
N LEU A 63 6.95 -2.52 -3.72
CA LEU A 63 7.44 -3.19 -4.92
C LEU A 63 8.14 -2.15 -5.78
N ASP A 64 9.31 -2.48 -6.31
CA ASP A 64 9.97 -1.64 -7.32
C ASP A 64 9.32 -1.81 -8.71
N HIS A 65 9.86 -1.12 -9.71
CA HIS A 65 9.39 -1.17 -11.10
C HIS A 65 9.54 -2.56 -11.76
N GLN A 66 10.34 -3.47 -11.18
CA GLN A 66 10.52 -4.85 -11.63
C GLN A 66 9.59 -5.83 -10.88
N GLY A 67 8.81 -5.33 -9.92
CA GLY A 67 7.93 -6.13 -9.08
C GLY A 67 8.67 -6.84 -7.93
N ILE A 68 9.90 -6.43 -7.59
CA ILE A 68 10.66 -6.99 -6.47
C ILE A 68 10.26 -6.27 -5.18
N ILE A 69 10.07 -7.04 -4.11
CA ILE A 69 9.77 -6.49 -2.79
C ILE A 69 11.02 -5.83 -2.20
N THR A 70 11.06 -4.50 -2.18
CA THR A 70 12.17 -3.71 -1.62
C THR A 70 11.97 -3.37 -0.15
N TYR A 71 10.71 -3.28 0.30
CA TYR A 71 10.39 -2.98 1.69
C TYR A 71 9.12 -3.66 2.18
N ARG A 72 9.10 -3.99 3.48
CA ARG A 72 7.94 -4.51 4.19
C ARG A 72 7.83 -3.86 5.57
N GLY A 73 6.67 -3.27 5.86
CA GLY A 73 6.36 -2.66 7.15
C GLY A 73 5.11 -3.25 7.80
N GLY A 74 5.13 -3.39 9.12
CA GLY A 74 3.97 -3.83 9.91
C GLY A 74 3.09 -2.67 10.38
N TYR A 75 2.14 -3.00 11.27
CA TYR A 75 1.33 -1.99 11.95
C TYR A 75 2.22 -1.07 12.78
N ALA A 76 1.98 0.25 12.70
CA ALA A 76 2.78 1.31 13.33
C ALA A 76 4.27 1.35 12.95
N ASP A 77 4.72 0.57 11.97
CA ASP A 77 6.08 0.65 11.46
C ASP A 77 6.21 1.77 10.40
N GLY A 78 7.17 2.65 10.65
CA GLY A 78 7.47 3.82 9.83
C GLY A 78 6.66 5.05 10.19
N GLY A 79 7.35 6.03 10.78
CA GLY A 79 6.86 7.41 10.86
C GLY A 79 6.87 8.09 9.48
N LEU A 80 6.37 9.33 9.44
CA LEU A 80 6.23 10.10 8.19
C LEU A 80 7.54 10.19 7.40
N ASP A 81 8.67 10.44 8.08
CA ASP A 81 9.98 10.57 7.42
C ASP A 81 10.46 9.27 6.79
N LYS A 82 10.19 8.12 7.45
CA LYS A 82 10.53 6.81 6.90
C LYS A 82 9.72 6.55 5.62
N TRP A 83 8.42 6.86 5.63
CA TRP A 83 7.57 6.68 4.47
C TRP A 83 7.89 7.64 3.32
N ARG A 84 8.26 8.89 3.62
CA ARG A 84 8.79 9.81 2.61
C ARG A 84 10.03 9.22 1.95
N LYS A 85 10.99 8.75 2.75
CA LYS A 85 12.21 8.13 2.21
C LYS A 85 11.89 6.91 1.35
N VAL A 86 11.07 5.99 1.83
CA VAL A 86 10.69 4.79 1.08
C VAL A 86 10.06 5.13 -0.28
N PHE A 87 9.21 6.17 -0.34
CA PHE A 87 8.65 6.62 -1.62
C PHE A 87 9.66 7.36 -2.49
N SER A 88 10.54 8.18 -1.92
CA SER A 88 11.63 8.80 -2.68
C SER A 88 12.54 7.77 -3.32
N ASP A 89 12.96 6.75 -2.54
CA ASP A 89 13.80 5.65 -3.02
C ASP A 89 13.12 4.92 -4.20
N LEU A 90 11.80 4.67 -4.13
CA LEU A 90 11.02 4.09 -5.24
C LEU A 90 11.02 4.94 -6.51
N VAL A 91 10.86 6.26 -6.37
CA VAL A 91 10.84 7.18 -7.51
C VAL A 91 12.22 7.26 -8.16
N GLU A 92 13.29 7.30 -7.37
CA GLU A 92 14.67 7.31 -7.86
C GLU A 92 15.02 6.01 -8.60
N GLU A 93 14.63 4.86 -8.06
CA GLU A 93 14.87 3.55 -8.69
C GLU A 93 14.08 3.34 -9.99
N ALA A 94 12.94 4.01 -10.16
CA ALA A 94 12.13 3.93 -11.39
C ALA A 94 12.62 4.86 -12.51
N GLY A 95 13.38 5.90 -12.18
CA GLY A 95 13.93 6.87 -13.14
C GLY A 95 15.35 6.57 -13.63
N GLY A 96 15.98 5.52 -13.09
CA GLY A 96 17.35 5.08 -13.41
C GLY A 96 17.48 4.19 -14.63
#